data_AF-A0A2T1KTR3-F1
#
_entry.id   AF-A0A2T1KTR3-F1
#
_cell.length_a   1.000
_cell.length_b   1.000
_cell.length_c   1.000
_cell.angle_alpha   90.00
_cell.angle_beta   90.00
_cell.angle_gamma   90.00
#
_symmetry.space_group_name_H-M   'P 1'
#
loop_
_entity.id
_entity.type
_entity.pdbx_description
1 polymer ?
#
loop_
_entity_poly.entity_id
_entity_poly.type
_entity_poly.pdbx_seq_one_letter_code
_entity_poly.pdbx_strand_id
1 'polypeptide(L)'
;MRRHPTQRAANQPMGNRQPQQIKRPEKLPLLDAICKKLNQRVNLDDEQRVLGVYERGWIFKGVLSNLDGAEARYVRALATRYNSWIARQVA
;
A
#
# COMPACT_ATOMS: atom_id res chain seq x y z
N MET A 1 -39.28 -16.83 -36.92
CA MET A 1 -38.49 -17.17 -35.72
C MET A 1 -37.07 -16.61 -35.88
N ARG A 2 -36.76 -15.46 -35.26
CA ARG A 2 -35.43 -14.83 -35.31
C ARG A 2 -34.71 -15.07 -33.99
N ARG A 3 -33.61 -15.84 -34.02
CA ARG A 3 -32.75 -16.10 -32.85
C ARG A 3 -31.75 -14.95 -32.73
N HIS A 4 -31.79 -14.22 -31.62
CA HIS A 4 -30.76 -13.27 -31.23
C HIS A 4 -29.62 -14.02 -30.52
N PRO A 5 -28.34 -13.86 -30.93
CA PRO A 5 -27.23 -14.30 -30.11
C PRO A 5 -26.95 -13.26 -29.03
N THR A 6 -27.15 -13.64 -27.77
CA THR A 6 -26.76 -12.84 -26.61
C THR A 6 -25.24 -12.83 -26.51
N GLN A 7 -24.59 -11.78 -27.04
CA GLN A 7 -23.23 -11.45 -26.66
C GLN A 7 -23.25 -10.86 -25.24
N ARG A 8 -23.03 -11.71 -24.23
CA ARG A 8 -22.71 -11.23 -22.88
C ARG A 8 -21.26 -10.76 -22.85
N ALA A 9 -21.13 -9.45 -22.77
CA ALA A 9 -19.88 -8.74 -22.61
C ALA A 9 -19.15 -9.11 -21.31
N ALA A 10 -17.83 -9.03 -21.41
CA ALA A 10 -16.91 -8.58 -20.37
C ALA A 10 -16.65 -9.50 -19.18
N ASN A 11 -16.05 -10.67 -19.43
CA ASN A 11 -15.06 -11.20 -18.51
C ASN A 11 -13.72 -10.47 -18.80
N GLN A 12 -13.60 -9.21 -18.39
CA GLN A 12 -12.30 -8.53 -18.40
C GLN A 12 -11.47 -9.13 -17.25
N PRO A 13 -10.33 -9.80 -17.53
CA PRO A 13 -9.40 -10.11 -16.47
C PRO A 13 -8.92 -8.78 -15.87
N MET A 14 -9.08 -8.60 -14.57
CA MET A 14 -8.42 -7.53 -13.79
C MET A 14 -6.91 -7.80 -13.76
N GLY A 15 -6.27 -7.72 -14.92
CA GLY A 15 -4.87 -8.07 -15.14
C GLY A 15 -4.20 -6.99 -15.95
N ASN A 16 -4.30 -5.72 -15.52
CA ASN A 16 -3.38 -4.64 -15.90
C ASN A 16 -3.77 -3.31 -15.23
N ARG A 17 -3.78 -3.26 -13.89
CA ARG A 17 -3.46 -1.97 -13.26
C ARG A 17 -1.95 -1.80 -13.44
N GLN A 18 -1.56 -1.16 -14.54
CA GLN A 18 -0.25 -0.54 -14.69
C GLN A 18 0.18 0.02 -13.32
N PRO A 19 1.42 -0.15 -12.84
CA PRO A 19 1.80 0.35 -11.54
C PRO A 19 1.66 1.87 -11.56
N GLN A 20 0.49 2.40 -11.18
CA GLN A 20 0.33 3.80 -10.91
C GLN A 20 1.34 4.06 -9.80
N GLN A 21 2.41 4.79 -10.14
CA GLN A 21 3.44 5.20 -9.20
C GLN A 21 2.73 5.70 -7.96
N ILE A 22 2.89 4.98 -6.85
CA ILE A 22 2.17 5.29 -5.64
C ILE A 22 2.69 6.65 -5.22
N LYS A 23 1.85 7.69 -5.30
CA LYS A 23 2.26 9.07 -5.00
C LYS A 23 2.81 9.09 -3.58
N ARG A 24 4.13 9.17 -3.48
CA ARG A 24 4.84 9.23 -2.20
C ARG A 24 4.50 10.58 -1.58
N PRO A 25 3.95 10.61 -0.36
CA PRO A 25 3.75 11.86 0.35
C PRO A 25 5.11 12.42 0.75
N GLU A 26 5.23 13.74 0.82
CA GLU A 26 6.47 14.41 1.25
C GLU A 26 6.86 14.07 2.69
N LYS A 27 5.87 13.73 3.53
CA LYS A 27 6.07 13.39 4.94
C LYS A 27 5.58 11.98 5.22
N LEU A 28 6.48 11.17 5.79
CA LEU A 28 6.24 9.81 6.26
C LEU A 28 6.61 9.72 7.74
N PRO A 29 5.83 10.37 8.63
CA PRO A 29 6.21 10.50 10.04
C PRO A 29 6.24 9.16 10.78
N LEU A 30 5.35 8.21 10.47
CA LEU A 30 5.40 6.87 11.06
C LEU A 30 6.63 6.10 10.57
N LEU A 31 6.91 6.14 9.25
CA LEU A 31 8.09 5.47 8.70
C LEU A 31 9.38 5.99 9.31
N ASP A 32 9.55 7.31 9.36
CA ASP A 32 10.74 7.96 9.91
C ASP A 32 10.92 7.61 11.40
N ALA A 33 9.83 7.63 12.17
CA ALA A 33 9.87 7.24 13.57
C ALA A 33 10.25 5.76 13.78
N ILE A 34 9.71 4.85 12.97
CA ILE A 34 10.08 3.42 13.00
C ILE A 34 11.55 3.25 12.59
N CYS A 35 12.00 3.92 11.54
CA CYS A 35 13.39 3.91 11.07
C CYS A 35 14.35 4.36 12.17
N LYS A 36 14.04 5.45 12.88
CA LYS A 36 14.82 5.94 14.03
C LYS A 36 14.80 4.95 15.19
N LYS A 37 13.63 4.42 15.55
CA LYS A 37 13.48 3.53 16.72
C LYS A 37 14.17 2.18 16.51
N LEU A 38 14.10 1.61 15.32
CA LEU A 38 14.72 0.32 14.98
C LEU A 38 16.12 0.48 14.37
N ASN A 39 16.64 1.71 14.31
CA ASN A 39 17.89 2.08 13.63
C ASN A 39 17.99 1.47 12.21
N GLN A 40 16.86 1.46 11.50
CA GLN A 40 16.73 0.88 10.16
C GLN A 40 17.02 1.93 9.09
N ARG A 41 17.98 1.62 8.21
CA ARG A 41 18.18 2.35 6.97
C ARG A 41 17.35 1.70 5.87
N VAL A 42 16.38 2.43 5.34
CA VAL A 42 15.52 1.97 4.25
C VAL A 42 15.78 2.82 3.01
N ASN A 43 15.91 2.16 1.86
CA ASN A 43 15.89 2.87 0.60
C ASN A 43 14.44 3.20 0.26
N LEU A 44 14.11 4.49 0.18
CA LEU A 44 12.75 4.94 -0.07
C LEU A 44 12.26 4.54 -1.47
N ASP A 45 13.18 4.38 -2.43
CA ASP A 45 12.88 3.97 -3.81
C ASP A 45 12.55 2.48 -3.94
N ASP A 46 12.90 1.68 -2.93
CA ASP A 46 12.49 0.30 -2.83
C ASP A 46 11.19 0.19 -2.02
N GLU A 47 10.07 0.23 -2.73
CA GLU A 47 8.72 0.16 -2.15
C GLU A 47 8.53 -1.09 -1.27
N GLN A 48 9.16 -2.22 -1.63
CA GLN A 48 9.06 -3.46 -0.87
C GLN A 48 9.87 -3.38 0.44
N ARG A 49 11.03 -2.72 0.43
CA ARG A 49 11.79 -2.43 1.66
C ARG A 49 11.04 -1.46 2.56
N VAL A 50 10.43 -0.42 2.00
CA VAL A 50 9.57 0.51 2.74
C VAL A 50 8.41 -0.22 3.39
N LEU A 51 7.72 -1.10 2.65
CA LEU A 51 6.67 -1.94 3.20
C LEU A 51 7.17 -2.82 4.35
N GLY A 52 8.32 -3.48 4.20
CA GLY A 52 8.90 -4.32 5.25
C GLY A 52 9.27 -3.56 6.52
N VAL A 53 9.52 -2.25 6.47
CA VAL A 53 9.66 -1.41 7.67
C VAL A 53 8.31 -1.19 8.34
N TYR A 54 7.26 -0.87 7.55
CA TYR A 54 5.91 -0.72 8.09
C TYR A 54 5.39 -2.00 8.72
N GLU A 55 5.61 -3.16 8.10
CA GLU A 55 5.19 -4.45 8.65
C GLU A 55 5.86 -4.74 10.00
N ARG A 56 7.19 -4.54 10.08
CA ARG A 56 7.94 -4.77 11.32
C ARG A 56 7.59 -3.77 12.42
N GLY A 57 7.36 -2.52 12.05
CA GLY A 57 7.05 -1.43 12.98
C GLY A 57 5.55 -1.19 13.18
N TRP A 58 4.67 -2.06 12.67
CA TRP A 58 3.22 -1.82 12.72
C TRP A 58 2.69 -1.68 14.15
N ILE A 59 3.32 -2.37 15.10
CA ILE A 59 3.01 -2.26 16.54
C ILE A 59 3.18 -0.84 17.11
N PHE A 60 4.01 0.00 16.46
CA PHE A 60 4.24 1.38 16.88
C PHE A 60 3.23 2.39 16.29
N LYS A 61 2.30 1.93 15.45
CA LYS A 61 1.20 2.76 14.94
C LYS A 61 0.39 3.32 16.11
N GLY A 62 0.25 4.64 16.16
CA GLY A 62 -0.45 5.35 17.25
C GLY A 62 0.40 5.58 18.50
N VAL A 63 1.57 4.93 18.62
CA VAL A 63 2.52 5.15 19.73
C VAL A 63 3.61 6.14 19.31
N LEU A 64 4.27 5.89 18.18
CA LEU A 64 5.34 6.77 17.67
C LEU A 64 4.79 7.88 16.79
N SER A 65 3.78 7.56 15.98
CA SER A 65 3.07 8.53 15.15
C SER A 65 1.72 7.97 14.77
N ASN A 66 0.76 8.86 14.48
CA ASN A 66 -0.54 8.45 14.02
C ASN A 66 -0.52 8.30 12.49
N LEU A 67 -0.99 7.15 11.99
CA LEU A 67 -1.10 6.89 10.56
C LEU A 67 -2.37 7.58 10.03
N ASP A 68 -2.22 8.78 9.48
CA ASP A 68 -3.34 9.57 8.95
C ASP A 68 -3.02 10.21 7.58
N GLY A 69 -4.04 10.77 6.94
CA GLY A 69 -3.91 11.61 5.76
C GLY A 69 -3.21 10.92 4.57
N ALA A 70 -2.12 11.53 4.11
CA ALA A 70 -1.41 11.08 2.93
C ALA A 70 -0.57 9.82 3.18
N GLU A 71 -0.02 9.65 4.38
CA GLU A 71 0.76 8.46 4.75
C GLU A 71 -0.14 7.22 4.83
N ALA A 72 -1.33 7.33 5.43
CA ALA A 72 -2.29 6.23 5.47
C ALA A 72 -2.66 5.73 4.06
N ARG A 73 -2.95 6.65 3.13
CA ARG A 73 -3.25 6.33 1.73
C ARG A 73 -2.07 5.66 1.03
N TYR A 74 -0.85 6.15 1.28
CA TYR A 74 0.38 5.58 0.75
C TYR A 74 0.60 4.14 1.24
N VAL A 75 0.51 3.91 2.55
CA VAL A 75 0.68 2.57 3.15
C VAL A 75 -0.41 1.62 2.66
N ARG A 76 -1.67 2.09 2.55
CA ARG A 76 -2.77 1.28 2.01
C ARG A 76 -2.50 0.84 0.58
N ALA A 77 -2.02 1.75 -0.27
CA ALA A 77 -1.68 1.44 -1.65
C ALA A 77 -0.50 0.46 -1.74
N LEU A 78 0.57 0.67 -0.96
CA LEU A 78 1.70 -0.27 -0.89
C LEU A 78 1.25 -1.65 -0.44
N ALA A 79 0.55 -1.72 0.69
CA ALA A 79 0.14 -2.97 1.29
C ALA A 79 -0.83 -3.74 0.39
N THR A 80 -1.73 -3.04 -0.31
CA THR A 80 -2.62 -3.66 -1.30
C THR A 80 -1.84 -4.19 -2.50
N ARG A 81 -0.85 -3.43 -3.00
CA ARG A 81 -0.04 -3.81 -4.17
C ARG A 81 0.80 -5.05 -3.93
N TYR A 82 1.41 -5.15 -2.76
CA TYR A 82 2.26 -6.28 -2.38
C TYR A 82 1.52 -7.38 -1.62
N ASN A 83 0.18 -7.29 -1.52
CA ASN A 83 -0.67 -8.23 -0.78
C ASN A 83 -0.18 -8.48 0.66
N SER A 84 0.25 -7.42 1.33
CA SER A 84 0.75 -7.46 2.70
C SER A 84 -0.40 -7.61 3.71
N TRP A 85 -0.10 -8.27 4.83
CA TRP A 85 -1.06 -8.49 5.91
C TRP A 85 -1.54 -7.17 6.55
N ILE A 86 -0.75 -6.10 6.53
CA ILE A 86 -1.15 -4.79 7.09
C ILE A 86 -2.23 -4.13 6.23
N ALA A 87 -2.46 -4.55 4.99
CA ALA A 87 -3.50 -4.00 4.12
C ALA A 87 -4.90 -4.09 4.75
N ARG A 88 -5.13 -5.12 5.58
CA ARG A 88 -6.37 -5.33 6.31
C ARG A 88 -6.48 -4.48 7.59
N GLN A 89 -5.36 -3.91 8.04
CA GLN A 89 -5.25 -3.15 9.28
C GLN A 89 -5.21 -1.63 9.03
N VAL A 90 -4.87 -1.21 7.81
CA VAL A 90 -4.95 0.18 7.36
C VAL A 90 -6.42 0.48 7.02
N ALA A 91 -7.19 0.94 8.01
CA ALA A 91 -8.60 1.34 7.85
C ALA A 91 -8.72 2.73 7.22
#